data_AF-A0AAD5EIW7-F1
#
_entry.id   AF-A0AAD5EIW7-F1
#
_cell.length_a   1.000
_cell.length_b   1.000
_cell.length_c   1.000
_cell.angle_alpha   90.00
_cell.angle_beta   90.00
_cell.angle_gamma   90.00
#
_symmetry.space_group_name_H-M   'P 1'
#
loop_
_entity.id
_entity.type
_entity.pdbx_description
1 polymer ?
#
loop_
_entity_poly.entity_id
_entity_poly.type
_entity_poly.pdbx_seq_one_letter_code
_entity_poly.pdbx_strand_id
1 'polypeptide(L)'
;MDPMKYPSPTCLFCKKEDEDEYHFVVGCQVKWEAWQNGLDLVQYPSSNMKPLDVWQTLLLQSSTTVSTGKRHPLVSMSSVWAAIWKTHWFCIMEQQS
;
A
#
# COMPACT_ATOMS: atom_id res chain seq x y z
N MET A 1 4.63 18.85 -20.36
CA MET A 1 5.11 17.52 -19.96
C MET A 1 4.36 16.52 -20.81
N ASP A 2 5.05 15.64 -21.54
CA ASP A 2 4.42 14.66 -22.43
C ASP A 2 4.29 13.32 -21.67
N PRO A 3 3.06 12.89 -21.30
CA PRO A 3 2.84 11.64 -20.59
C PRO A 3 3.25 10.40 -21.40
N MET A 4 3.40 10.53 -22.73
CA MET A 4 3.83 9.43 -23.63
C MET A 4 5.33 9.14 -23.56
N LYS A 5 6.11 9.93 -22.81
CA LYS A 5 7.58 9.80 -22.76
C LYS A 5 8.08 8.77 -21.74
N TYR A 6 7.21 8.17 -20.93
CA TYR A 6 7.57 7.15 -19.92
C TYR A 6 6.92 5.80 -20.27
N PRO A 7 7.69 4.88 -20.89
CA PRO A 7 7.14 3.71 -21.55
C PRO A 7 6.95 2.58 -20.54
N SER A 8 5.80 2.63 -19.86
CA SER A 8 5.03 1.49 -19.36
C SER A 8 4.37 1.91 -18.05
N PRO A 9 3.03 2.00 -17.99
CA PRO A 9 2.33 2.08 -16.72
C PRO A 9 2.45 0.77 -15.94
N THR A 10 3.03 -0.31 -16.47
CA THR A 10 3.06 -1.62 -15.83
C THR A 10 3.92 -1.61 -14.57
N CYS A 11 3.35 -2.08 -13.47
CA CYS A 11 3.96 -2.16 -12.16
C CYS A 11 5.31 -2.89 -12.20
N LEU A 12 6.36 -2.22 -11.74
CA LEU A 12 7.74 -2.74 -11.79
C LEU A 12 7.96 -4.00 -10.94
N PHE A 13 7.09 -4.21 -9.94
CA PHE A 13 7.18 -5.33 -9.01
C PHE A 13 6.49 -6.59 -9.55
N CYS A 14 5.21 -6.50 -9.94
CA CYS A 14 4.46 -7.67 -10.39
C CYS A 14 4.61 -7.92 -11.90
N LYS A 15 4.91 -6.88 -12.69
CA LYS A 15 5.01 -6.90 -14.16
C LYS A 15 3.78 -7.48 -14.86
N LYS A 16 2.61 -7.41 -14.23
CA LYS A 16 1.35 -8.04 -14.68
C LYS A 16 0.24 -7.04 -14.97
N GLU A 17 0.16 -5.98 -14.18
CA GLU A 17 -0.89 -4.97 -14.25
C GLU A 17 -0.29 -3.57 -14.28
N ASP A 18 -1.06 -2.63 -14.79
CA ASP A 18 -0.73 -1.22 -14.74
C ASP A 18 -0.81 -0.68 -13.31
N GLU A 19 0.11 0.21 -12.99
CA GLU A 19 0.31 0.84 -11.70
C GLU A 19 -0.56 2.09 -11.61
N ASP A 20 -1.86 1.86 -11.39
CA ASP A 20 -2.78 2.89 -10.91
C ASP A 20 -2.64 3.11 -9.40
N GLU A 21 -3.36 4.08 -8.83
CA GLU A 21 -3.28 4.42 -7.40
C GLU A 21 -3.62 3.22 -6.50
N TYR A 22 -4.62 2.41 -6.88
CA TYR A 22 -5.01 1.25 -6.09
C TYR A 22 -3.94 0.16 -6.16
N HIS A 23 -3.44 -0.16 -7.34
CA HIS A 23 -2.38 -1.15 -7.57
C HIS A 23 -1.05 -0.74 -6.94
N PHE A 24 -0.76 0.56 -6.96
CA PHE A 24 0.38 1.17 -6.29
C PHE A 24 0.30 0.97 -4.76
N VAL A 25 -0.87 1.19 -4.17
CA VAL A 25 -1.04 1.14 -2.72
C VAL A 25 -1.22 -0.29 -2.20
N VAL A 26 -2.16 -1.07 -2.72
CA VAL A 26 -2.55 -2.39 -2.17
C VAL A 26 -2.86 -3.46 -3.22
N GLY A 27 -3.15 -3.08 -4.48
CA GLY A 27 -3.57 -4.03 -5.51
C GLY A 27 -2.44 -4.91 -6.07
N CYS A 28 -1.18 -4.50 -5.91
CA CYS A 28 -0.04 -5.32 -6.27
C CYS A 28 0.19 -6.45 -5.25
N GLN A 29 0.20 -7.72 -5.68
CA GLN A 29 0.45 -8.87 -4.78
C GLN A 29 1.77 -8.76 -4.00
N VAL A 30 2.85 -8.30 -4.65
CA VAL A 30 4.16 -8.14 -3.99
C VAL A 30 4.10 -7.09 -2.88
N LYS A 31 3.41 -5.97 -3.12
CA LYS A 31 3.22 -4.93 -2.11
C LYS A 31 2.22 -5.38 -1.04
N TRP A 32 1.25 -6.22 -1.39
CA TRP A 32 0.30 -6.80 -0.45
C TRP A 32 0.98 -7.73 0.56
N GLU A 33 1.94 -8.53 0.13
CA GLU A 33 2.77 -9.33 1.05
C GLU A 33 3.54 -8.42 2.03
N ALA A 34 4.07 -7.28 1.56
CA ALA A 34 4.70 -6.29 2.43
C ALA A 34 3.70 -5.64 3.42
N TRP A 35 2.46 -5.41 2.99
CA TRP A 35 1.37 -4.97 3.88
C TRP A 35 1.09 -5.97 4.98
N GLN A 36 0.92 -7.25 4.64
CA GLN A 36 0.64 -8.30 5.62
C GLN A 36 1.76 -8.38 6.68
N ASN A 37 3.01 -8.39 6.23
CA ASN A 37 4.18 -8.37 7.12
C ASN A 37 4.21 -7.11 8.00
N GLY A 38 3.95 -5.94 7.43
CA GLY A 38 3.95 -4.68 8.17
C GLY A 38 2.84 -4.61 9.22
N LEU A 39 1.64 -5.11 8.88
CA LEU A 39 0.50 -5.18 9.79
C LEU A 39 0.77 -6.13 10.98
N ASP A 40 1.39 -7.28 10.71
CA ASP A 40 1.81 -8.22 11.75
C ASP A 40 2.84 -7.59 12.71
N LEU A 41 3.80 -6.83 12.19
CA LEU A 41 4.81 -6.13 12.98
C LEU A 41 4.21 -5.08 13.93
N VAL A 42 3.15 -4.41 13.51
CA VAL A 42 2.42 -3.43 14.34
C VAL A 42 1.30 -4.06 15.16
N GLN A 43 1.29 -5.39 15.26
CA GLN A 43 0.31 -6.19 16.01
C GLN A 43 -1.14 -5.92 15.58
N TYR A 44 -1.33 -5.56 14.31
CA TYR A 44 -2.65 -5.38 13.72
C TYR A 44 -3.07 -6.69 13.04
N PRO A 45 -4.25 -7.24 13.37
CA PRO A 45 -4.66 -8.55 12.85
C PRO A 45 -4.84 -8.51 11.33
N SER A 46 -3.87 -9.06 10.59
CA SER A 46 -3.82 -9.06 9.13
C SER A 46 -4.59 -10.23 8.47
N SER A 47 -4.88 -11.28 9.23
CA SER A 47 -5.38 -12.57 8.71
C SER A 47 -6.73 -12.49 8.00
N ASN A 48 -7.57 -11.53 8.35
CA ASN A 48 -8.87 -11.29 7.72
C ASN A 48 -8.92 -10.00 6.89
N MET A 49 -7.81 -9.27 6.81
CA MET A 49 -7.76 -7.98 6.14
C MET A 49 -7.64 -8.20 4.64
N LYS A 50 -8.46 -7.50 3.85
CA LYS A 50 -8.39 -7.47 2.40
C LYS A 50 -7.74 -6.17 1.92
N PRO A 51 -7.13 -6.16 0.72
CA PRO A 51 -6.63 -4.94 0.08
C PRO A 51 -7.63 -3.78 0.11
N LEU A 52 -8.90 -4.07 -0.17
CA LEU A 52 -9.96 -3.08 -0.17
C LEU A 52 -10.20 -2.44 1.20
N ASP A 53 -10.06 -3.19 2.30
CA ASP A 53 -10.24 -2.66 3.65
C ASP A 53 -9.14 -1.63 3.98
N VAL A 54 -7.89 -1.93 3.61
CA VAL A 54 -6.76 -1.00 3.76
C VAL A 54 -6.96 0.23 2.90
N TRP A 55 -7.34 0.05 1.64
CA TRP A 55 -7.61 1.14 0.70
C TRP A 55 -8.68 2.10 1.22
N GLN A 56 -9.84 1.58 1.65
CA GLN A 56 -10.93 2.37 2.21
C GLN A 56 -10.52 3.08 3.50
N THR A 57 -9.70 2.44 4.33
CA THR A 57 -9.19 3.04 5.57
C THR A 57 -8.25 4.22 5.28
N LEU A 58 -7.34 4.08 4.31
CA LEU A 58 -6.43 5.15 3.89
C LEU A 58 -7.15 6.31 3.22
N LEU A 59 -8.22 6.03 2.45
CA LEU A 59 -9.06 7.07 1.84
C LEU A 59 -10.03 7.74 2.84
N LEU A 60 -10.01 7.35 4.11
CA LEU A 60 -10.97 7.81 5.12
C LEU A 60 -12.43 7.53 4.74
N GLN A 61 -12.66 6.56 3.84
CA GLN A 61 -13.98 6.17 3.33
C GLN A 61 -14.65 5.09 4.20
N SER A 62 -13.92 4.50 5.15
CA SER A 62 -14.48 3.57 6.12
C SER A 62 -15.38 4.30 7.13
N SER A 63 -16.70 4.14 7.03
CA SER A 63 -17.65 4.62 8.06
C SER A 63 -17.83 3.62 9.21
N THR A 64 -17.29 2.41 9.09
CA THR A 64 -17.44 1.35 10.07
C THR A 64 -16.32 1.37 11.10
N THR A 65 -16.68 1.81 12.30
CA THR A 65 -16.06 1.45 13.58
C THR A 65 -14.72 2.11 13.94
N VAL A 66 -14.71 3.45 13.97
CA VAL A 66 -14.04 4.15 15.09
C VAL A 66 -14.95 4.09 16.34
N SER A 67 -15.47 2.91 16.69
CA SER A 67 -16.30 2.71 17.90
C SER A 67 -15.62 1.81 18.93
N THR A 68 -14.49 1.18 18.60
CA THR A 68 -13.57 0.71 19.62
C THR A 68 -12.66 1.87 19.97
N GLY A 69 -12.69 2.37 21.20
CA GLY A 69 -11.89 3.51 21.69
C GLY A 69 -10.35 3.35 21.64
N LYS A 70 -9.81 2.61 20.67
CA LYS A 70 -8.39 2.49 20.37
C LYS A 70 -8.04 3.46 19.24
N ARG A 71 -7.32 4.54 19.57
CA ARG A 71 -6.71 5.52 18.65
C ARG A 71 -5.70 4.93 17.63
N HIS A 72 -5.64 3.61 17.44
CA HIS A 72 -4.46 2.92 16.91
C HIS A 72 -4.51 2.39 15.46
N PRO A 73 -5.66 2.07 14.83
CA PRO A 73 -5.67 1.47 13.48
C PRO A 73 -5.07 2.37 12.40
N LEU A 74 -5.53 3.62 12.30
CA LEU A 74 -5.03 4.56 11.29
C LEU A 74 -3.54 4.87 11.46
N VAL A 75 -3.08 5.02 12.70
CA VAL A 75 -1.66 5.28 13.00
C VAL A 75 -0.81 4.08 12.59
N SER A 76 -1.20 2.87 12.97
CA SER A 76 -0.52 1.64 12.56
C SER A 76 -0.49 1.48 11.04
N MET A 77 -1.62 1.68 10.35
CA MET A 77 -1.72 1.54 8.90
C MET A 77 -0.92 2.62 8.16
N SER A 78 -0.94 3.86 8.65
CA SER A 78 -0.12 4.95 8.08
C SER A 78 1.39 4.71 8.25
N SER A 79 1.80 4.06 9.34
CA SER A 79 3.21 3.70 9.57
C SER A 79 3.68 2.63 8.59
N VAL A 80 2.87 1.59 8.40
CA VAL A 80 3.13 0.55 7.39
C VAL A 80 3.16 1.16 5.99
N TRP A 81 2.21 2.04 5.68
CA TRP A 81 2.16 2.74 4.41
C TRP A 81 3.43 3.54 4.14
N ALA A 82 3.88 4.34 5.10
CA ALA A 82 5.09 5.15 4.97
C ALA A 82 6.33 4.29 4.71
N ALA A 83 6.43 3.12 5.35
CA ALA A 83 7.52 2.19 5.13
C ALA A 83 7.50 1.60 3.71
N ILE A 84 6.32 1.17 3.24
CA ILE A 84 6.13 0.63 1.87
C ILE A 84 6.45 1.71 0.84
N TRP A 85 5.90 2.92 1.01
CA TRP A 85 6.18 4.07 0.14
C TRP A 85 7.67 4.36 0.04
N LYS A 86 8.35 4.49 1.17
CA LYS A 86 9.80 4.77 1.20
C LYS A 86 10.60 3.68 0.49
N THR A 87 10.24 2.42 0.73
CA THR A 87 10.94 1.26 0.15
C THR A 87 10.71 1.19 -1.36
N HIS A 88 9.48 1.42 -1.80
CA HIS A 88 9.11 1.47 -3.21
C HIS A 88 9.99 2.46 -3.99
N TRP A 89 10.06 3.71 -3.52
CA TRP A 89 10.86 4.74 -4.20
C TRP A 89 12.36 4.47 -4.11
N PHE A 90 12.84 3.90 -3.01
CA PHE A 90 14.22 3.48 -2.89
C PHE A 90 14.58 2.43 -3.94
N CYS A 91 13.79 1.36 -4.07
CA CYS A 91 14.01 0.32 -5.07
C CYS A 91 13.95 0.85 -6.51
N ILE A 92 13.01 1.76 -6.81
CA ILE A 92 12.92 2.35 -8.15
C ILE A 92 14.13 3.24 -8.47
N MET A 93 14.54 4.08 -7.52
CA MET A 93 15.66 5.01 -7.75
C MET A 93 17.00 4.27 -7.84
N GLU A 94 17.23 3.23 -7.04
CA GLU A 94 18.44 2.40 -7.14
C GLU A 94 18.48 1.54 -8.41
N GLN A 95 17.33 1.14 -8.96
CA GLN A 95 17.29 0.44 -10.24
C GLN A 95 17.61 1.34 -11.45
N GLN A 96 17.68 2.66 -11.26
CA GLN A 96 18.01 3.63 -12.30
C GLN A 96 19.44 4.20 -12.22
N SER A 97 20.26 3.74 -11.25
CA SER A 97 21.69 4.11 -11.12
C SER A 97 22.63 3.06 -11.69
#